data_AF-A0A0D1WUR8-F1
#
_entry.id   AF-A0A0D1WUR8-F1
#
_cell.length_a   1.000
_cell.length_b   1.000
_cell.length_c   1.000
_cell.angle_alpha   90.00
_cell.angle_beta   90.00
_cell.angle_gamma   90.00
#
_symmetry.space_group_name_H-M   'P 1'
#
loop_
_entity.id
_entity.type
_entity.pdbx_description
1 polymer ?
#
loop_
_entity_poly.entity_id
_entity_poly.type
_entity_poly.pdbx_seq_one_letter_code
_entity_poly.pdbx_strand_id
1 'polypeptide(L)'
;MKATITQRFLLDGCEVDAESDCRFLFFWENNRDEKSGDSAWEAEHVRHWYEKDKLIAVDPRHIPSIDDEHLQRFPSGYRYLAYCQEKTMGVKVLKDMPGHNRERGIEGGSKIAAEKHDLLYQQAKQWLEGTEINF
;
A
#
# COMPACT_ATOMS: atom_id res chain seq x y z
N MET A 1 -11.40 -0.21 6.13
CA MET A 1 -11.61 -1.57 5.59
C MET A 1 -10.26 -2.28 5.52
N LYS A 2 -10.15 -3.58 5.86
CA LYS A 2 -8.93 -4.36 5.60
C LYS A 2 -9.06 -5.08 4.25
N ALA A 3 -8.00 -5.08 3.46
CA ALA A 3 -7.94 -5.74 2.16
C ALA A 3 -6.54 -6.35 1.93
N THR A 4 -6.44 -7.24 0.95
CA THR A 4 -5.18 -7.83 0.51
C THR A 4 -5.02 -7.56 -0.98
N ILE A 5 -3.92 -6.92 -1.37
CA ILE A 5 -3.53 -6.73 -2.76
C ILE A 5 -2.71 -7.95 -3.15
N THR A 6 -3.17 -8.69 -4.16
CA THR A 6 -2.50 -9.90 -4.66
C THR A 6 -2.12 -9.70 -6.12
N GLN A 7 -0.86 -9.96 -6.45
CA GLN A 7 -0.37 -9.93 -7.83
C GLN A 7 0.55 -11.13 -8.08
N ARG A 8 0.36 -11.77 -9.24
CA ARG A 8 1.17 -12.90 -9.69
C ARG A 8 2.33 -12.41 -10.56
N PHE A 9 3.52 -12.97 -10.33
CA PHE A 9 4.73 -12.66 -11.06
C PHE A 9 5.47 -13.92 -11.48
N LEU A 10 6.37 -13.77 -12.45
CA LEU A 10 7.34 -14.79 -12.84
C LEU A 10 8.74 -14.30 -12.46
N LEU A 11 9.36 -14.95 -11.47
CA LEU A 11 10.72 -14.66 -11.02
C LEU A 11 11.61 -15.85 -11.33
N ASP A 12 12.66 -15.65 -12.14
CA ASP A 12 13.61 -16.71 -12.53
C ASP A 12 12.92 -18.00 -13.02
N GLY A 13 11.80 -17.86 -13.75
CA GLY A 13 10.99 -18.98 -14.24
C GLY A 13 10.07 -19.63 -13.20
N CYS A 14 10.05 -19.15 -11.96
CA CYS A 14 9.14 -19.58 -10.89
C CYS A 14 7.93 -18.63 -10.79
N GLU A 15 6.71 -19.18 -10.82
CA GLU A 15 5.52 -18.38 -10.54
C GLU A 15 5.39 -18.12 -9.04
N VAL A 16 5.16 -16.86 -8.68
CA VAL A 16 4.98 -16.41 -7.30
C VAL A 16 3.81 -15.45 -7.17
N ASP A 17 3.11 -15.51 -6.04
CA ASP A 17 2.10 -14.54 -5.65
C ASP A 17 2.66 -13.62 -4.56
N ALA A 18 2.72 -12.32 -4.84
CA ALA A 18 3.01 -11.31 -3.83
C ALA A 18 1.68 -10.81 -3.23
N GLU A 19 1.54 -10.96 -1.92
CA GLU A 19 0.33 -10.57 -1.19
C GLU A 19 0.65 -9.53 -0.13
N SER A 20 0.08 -8.33 -0.27
CA SER A 20 0.23 -7.23 0.68
C SER A 20 -1.08 -6.93 1.39
N ASP A 21 -1.10 -7.15 2.71
CA ASP A 21 -2.20 -6.73 3.56
C ASP A 21 -2.14 -5.20 3.73
N CYS A 22 -3.28 -4.55 3.54
CA CYS A 22 -3.42 -3.11 3.71
C CYS A 22 -4.76 -2.76 4.35
N ARG A 23 -4.88 -1.51 4.79
CA ARG A 23 -6.16 -0.95 5.25
C ARG A 23 -6.47 0.32 4.49
N PHE A 24 -7.69 0.38 4.00
CA PHE A 24 -8.24 1.53 3.29
C PHE A 24 -9.05 2.42 4.22
N LEU A 25 -8.87 3.72 4.01
CA LEU A 25 -9.72 4.81 4.48
C LEU A 25 -10.40 5.41 3.26
N PHE A 26 -11.72 5.46 3.33
CA PHE A 26 -12.56 6.08 2.34
C PHE A 26 -13.10 7.36 2.94
N PHE A 27 -12.91 8.46 2.22
CA PHE A 27 -13.45 9.78 2.54
C PHE A 27 -14.71 9.94 1.71
N TRP A 28 -15.86 9.85 2.36
CA TRP A 28 -17.16 9.87 1.70
C TRP A 28 -17.80 11.24 1.85
N GLU A 29 -18.16 11.87 0.73
CA GLU A 29 -18.87 13.14 0.72
C GLU A 29 -20.23 12.96 0.04
N ASN A 30 -21.25 13.68 0.53
CA ASN A 30 -22.56 13.72 -0.10
C ASN A 30 -22.57 14.89 -1.08
N ASN A 31 -22.19 14.61 -2.32
CA ASN A 31 -22.07 15.61 -3.37
C ASN A 31 -23.45 15.89 -3.98
N ARG A 32 -23.77 17.18 -4.14
CA ARG A 32 -25.01 17.62 -4.80
C ARG A 32 -24.71 17.95 -6.25
N ASP A 33 -25.45 17.34 -7.17
CA ASP A 33 -25.42 17.71 -8.57
C ASP A 33 -26.18 19.02 -8.76
N GLU A 34 -25.48 20.07 -9.19
CA GLU A 34 -26.06 21.40 -9.40
C GLU A 34 -27.12 21.43 -10.51
N LYS A 35 -27.09 20.49 -11.47
CA LYS A 35 -28.02 20.46 -12.60
C LYS A 35 -29.31 19.71 -12.29
N SER A 36 -29.20 18.55 -11.65
CA SER A 36 -30.37 17.73 -11.27
C SER A 36 -30.96 18.13 -9.91
N GLY A 37 -30.14 18.70 -9.03
CA GLY A 37 -30.49 19.02 -7.65
C GLY A 37 -30.40 17.84 -6.69
N ASP A 38 -30.16 16.64 -7.21
CA ASP A 38 -30.03 15.38 -6.47
C ASP A 38 -28.68 15.31 -5.74
N SER A 39 -28.59 14.44 -4.73
CA SER A 39 -27.33 14.21 -4.02
C SER A 39 -26.96 12.73 -3.94
N ALA A 40 -25.65 12.46 -3.98
CA ALA A 40 -25.09 11.12 -3.99
C ALA A 40 -23.89 11.03 -3.04
N TRP A 41 -23.73 9.88 -2.39
CA TRP A 41 -22.53 9.60 -1.61
C TRP A 41 -21.44 9.06 -2.53
N GLU A 42 -20.29 9.71 -2.53
CA GLU A 42 -19.15 9.37 -3.36
C GLU A 42 -17.88 9.25 -2.52
N ALA A 43 -16.99 8.34 -2.90
CA ALA A 43 -15.69 8.19 -2.27
C ALA A 43 -14.71 9.20 -2.88
N GLU A 44 -14.77 10.45 -2.41
CA GLU A 44 -13.97 11.58 -2.89
C GLU A 44 -12.47 11.25 -2.84
N HIS A 45 -12.03 10.63 -1.75
CA HIS A 45 -10.67 10.12 -1.62
C HIS A 45 -10.65 8.69 -1.12
N VAL A 46 -9.72 7.92 -1.70
CA VAL A 46 -9.37 6.58 -1.25
C VAL A 46 -7.89 6.59 -0.93
N ARG A 47 -7.54 6.31 0.32
CA ARG A 47 -6.15 6.21 0.78
C ARG A 47 -5.97 4.93 1.57
N HIS A 48 -4.74 4.45 1.67
CA HIS A 48 -4.43 3.23 2.41
C HIS A 48 -3.04 3.27 3.01
N TRP A 49 -2.81 2.36 3.96
CA TRP A 49 -1.48 2.02 4.42
C TRP A 49 -1.25 0.51 4.34
N TYR A 50 0.00 0.13 4.10
CA TYR A 50 0.43 -1.26 4.06
C TYR A 50 0.76 -1.77 5.47
N GLU A 51 0.42 -3.02 5.77
CA GLU A 51 0.66 -3.62 7.09
C GLU A 51 1.83 -4.60 7.05
N LYS A 52 1.76 -5.56 6.14
CA LYS A 52 2.73 -6.64 5.94
C LYS A 52 2.53 -7.19 4.55
N ASP A 53 3.57 -7.80 4.02
CA ASP A 53 3.45 -8.65 2.86
C ASP A 53 4.21 -9.96 2.99
N LYS A 54 4.01 -10.80 1.98
CA LYS A 54 4.65 -12.10 1.82
C LYS A 54 4.76 -12.42 0.33
N LEU A 55 5.74 -13.25 -0.01
CA LEU A 55 5.88 -13.86 -1.31
C LEU A 55 5.63 -15.36 -1.19
N ILE A 56 4.75 -15.89 -2.01
CA ILE A 56 4.37 -17.30 -1.99
C ILE A 56 4.72 -17.91 -3.34
N ALA A 57 5.55 -18.96 -3.34
CA ALA A 57 5.75 -19.76 -4.55
C ALA A 57 4.46 -20.51 -4.88
N VAL A 58 3.98 -20.37 -6.12
CA VAL A 58 2.76 -21.05 -6.59
C VAL A 58 2.99 -22.56 -6.62
N ASP A 59 4.17 -22.98 -7.10
CA ASP A 59 4.66 -24.33 -6.91
C ASP A 59 5.67 -24.36 -5.75
N PRO A 60 5.34 -24.96 -4.59
CA PRO A 60 6.24 -24.98 -3.43
C PRO A 60 7.52 -25.80 -3.66
N ARG A 61 7.63 -26.52 -4.78
CA ARG A 61 8.86 -27.23 -5.19
C ARG A 61 9.82 -26.33 -5.97
N HIS A 62 9.36 -25.17 -6.42
CA HIS A 62 10.12 -24.22 -7.25
C HIS A 62 10.08 -22.84 -6.60
N ILE A 63 11.02 -22.60 -5.69
CA ILE A 63 11.17 -21.34 -4.94
C ILE A 63 12.25 -20.49 -5.63
N PRO A 64 11.97 -19.22 -6.00
CA PRO A 64 12.97 -18.38 -6.66
C PRO A 64 14.08 -17.96 -5.69
N SER A 65 15.25 -17.64 -6.25
CA SER A 65 16.30 -16.96 -5.51
C SER A 65 15.94 -15.48 -5.38
N ILE A 66 16.20 -14.87 -4.22
CA ILE A 66 15.92 -13.46 -3.97
C ILE A 66 17.22 -12.73 -3.66
N ASP A 67 17.36 -11.56 -4.29
CA ASP A 67 18.45 -10.62 -4.05
C ASP A 67 18.17 -9.80 -2.78
N ASP A 68 18.75 -10.23 -1.65
CA ASP A 68 18.52 -9.62 -0.34
C ASP A 68 18.92 -8.15 -0.27
N GLU A 69 20.01 -7.74 -0.91
CA GLU A 69 20.46 -6.34 -0.91
C GLU A 69 19.49 -5.43 -1.65
N HIS A 70 18.87 -5.93 -2.72
CA HIS A 70 17.82 -5.20 -3.42
C HIS A 70 16.51 -5.21 -2.62
N LEU A 71 16.15 -6.36 -2.05
CA LEU A 71 14.93 -6.56 -1.26
C LEU A 71 14.87 -5.66 -0.01
N GLN A 72 15.99 -5.50 0.71
CA GLN A 72 16.06 -4.68 1.93
C GLN A 72 15.80 -3.18 1.70
N ARG A 73 15.77 -2.74 0.44
CA ARG A 73 15.51 -1.33 0.08
C ARG A 73 14.03 -0.96 0.17
N PHE A 74 13.13 -1.92 0.38
CA PHE A 74 11.69 -1.70 0.39
C PHE A 74 11.08 -1.88 1.80
N PRO A 75 10.10 -1.04 2.18
CA PRO A 75 9.41 -1.14 3.48
C PRO A 75 8.72 -2.47 3.69
N SER A 76 8.68 -2.97 4.93
CA SER A 76 8.21 -4.33 5.24
C SER A 76 6.72 -4.57 4.95
N GLY A 77 5.93 -3.52 4.81
CA GLY A 77 4.50 -3.60 4.48
C GLY A 77 4.21 -4.04 3.04
N TYR A 78 5.14 -3.81 2.11
CA TYR A 78 4.95 -4.06 0.67
C TYR A 78 6.28 -4.42 -0.04
N ARG A 79 7.22 -4.98 0.71
CA ARG A 79 8.59 -5.28 0.29
C ARG A 79 8.67 -6.20 -0.93
N TYR A 80 8.04 -7.36 -0.85
CA TYR A 80 8.01 -8.36 -1.90
C TYR A 80 7.18 -7.91 -3.09
N LEU A 81 6.08 -7.18 -2.85
CA LEU A 81 5.30 -6.59 -3.95
C LEU A 81 6.16 -5.60 -4.74
N ALA A 82 6.82 -4.65 -4.06
CA ALA A 82 7.70 -3.69 -4.69
C ALA A 82 8.88 -4.37 -5.41
N TYR A 83 9.51 -5.35 -4.76
CA TYR A 83 10.58 -6.14 -5.36
C TYR A 83 10.17 -6.78 -6.68
N CYS A 84 9.01 -7.44 -6.70
CA CYS A 84 8.50 -8.09 -7.91
C CYS A 84 8.18 -7.08 -9.01
N GLN A 85 7.56 -5.95 -8.66
CA GLN A 85 7.26 -4.88 -9.61
C GLN A 85 8.53 -4.30 -10.24
N GLU A 86 9.56 -3.97 -9.44
CA GLU A 86 10.83 -3.45 -10.00
C GLU A 86 11.53 -4.50 -10.86
N LYS A 87 11.59 -5.77 -10.43
CA LYS A 87 12.29 -6.85 -11.15
C LYS A 87 11.61 -7.27 -12.45
N THR A 88 10.27 -7.31 -12.48
CA THR A 88 9.53 -7.91 -13.61
C THR A 88 8.87 -6.87 -14.52
N MET A 89 8.51 -5.71 -14.00
CA MET A 89 7.78 -4.67 -14.76
C MET A 89 8.67 -3.49 -15.15
N GLY A 90 9.91 -3.40 -14.63
CA GLY A 90 10.84 -2.32 -14.94
C GLY A 90 10.39 -0.95 -14.44
N VAL A 91 9.48 -0.91 -13.45
CA VAL A 91 8.99 0.32 -12.83
C VAL A 91 9.84 0.68 -11.61
N LYS A 92 9.87 1.97 -11.25
CA LYS A 92 10.47 2.43 -10.00
C LYS A 92 9.36 2.63 -8.97
N VAL A 93 9.41 1.92 -7.85
CA VAL A 93 8.36 1.94 -6.83
C VAL A 93 8.65 3.03 -5.79
N LEU A 94 7.58 3.69 -5.30
CA LEU A 94 7.67 4.64 -4.19
C LEU A 94 7.97 3.92 -2.87
N LYS A 95 8.92 4.44 -2.10
CA LYS A 95 9.45 3.81 -0.87
C LYS A 95 8.95 4.48 0.42
N ASP A 96 8.14 5.51 0.26
CA ASP A 96 7.56 6.34 1.30
C ASP A 96 6.02 6.26 1.32
N MET A 97 5.46 5.16 0.80
CA MET A 97 4.03 4.90 0.93
C MET A 97 3.67 4.69 2.41
N PRO A 98 2.47 5.10 2.85
CA PRO A 98 2.05 4.90 4.24
C PRO A 98 2.14 3.42 4.65
N GLY A 99 2.78 3.18 5.79
CA GLY A 99 2.95 1.85 6.38
C GLY A 99 2.53 1.84 7.84
N HIS A 100 2.07 0.70 8.35
CA HIS A 100 1.60 0.59 9.73
C HIS A 100 2.64 1.16 10.72
N ASN A 101 2.20 1.89 11.75
CA ASN A 101 3.08 2.62 12.69
C ASN A 101 4.22 1.77 13.31
N ARG A 102 4.01 0.44 13.41
CA ARG A 102 5.01 -0.54 13.85
C ARG A 102 6.32 -0.51 13.03
N GLU A 103 6.26 -0.09 11.77
CA GLU A 103 7.42 0.09 10.88
C GLU A 103 8.50 1.00 11.48
N ARG A 104 8.14 1.87 12.44
CA ARG A 104 9.05 2.83 13.07
C ARG A 104 10.26 2.21 13.77
N GLY A 105 10.15 0.99 14.29
CA GLY A 105 11.13 0.41 15.20
C GLY A 105 11.40 -1.07 15.01
N ILE A 106 11.01 -1.65 13.88
CA ILE A 106 11.26 -3.06 13.55
C ILE A 106 12.36 -3.18 12.50
N GLU A 107 13.03 -4.33 12.48
CA GLU A 107 14.04 -4.63 11.48
C GLU A 107 13.44 -4.62 10.06
N GLY A 108 14.10 -3.89 9.15
CA GLY A 108 13.63 -3.65 7.80
C GLY A 108 12.34 -2.81 7.71
N GLY A 109 11.90 -2.21 8.82
CA GLY A 109 10.81 -1.26 8.84
C GLY A 109 11.22 0.12 8.30
N SER A 110 10.26 0.89 7.80
CA SER A 110 10.46 2.26 7.32
C SER A 110 9.88 3.29 8.30
N LYS A 111 10.76 4.08 8.91
CA LYS A 111 10.35 5.22 9.75
C LYS A 111 9.48 6.22 8.97
N ILE A 112 9.82 6.48 7.71
CA ILE A 112 9.07 7.38 6.83
C ILE A 112 7.66 6.83 6.58
N ALA A 113 7.54 5.52 6.32
CA ALA A 113 6.23 4.90 6.11
C ALA A 113 5.34 5.02 7.38
N ALA A 114 5.92 4.85 8.57
CA ALA A 114 5.21 5.05 9.84
C ALA A 114 4.79 6.51 10.07
N GLU A 115 5.65 7.48 9.73
CA GLU A 115 5.32 8.91 9.80
C GLU A 115 4.19 9.28 8.82
N LYS A 116 4.20 8.69 7.62
CA LYS A 116 3.14 8.85 6.61
C LYS A 116 1.81 8.24 7.04
N HIS A 117 1.84 7.17 7.83
CA HIS A 117 0.63 6.65 8.47
C HIS A 117 0.05 7.66 9.46
N ASP A 118 0.87 8.20 10.37
CA ASP A 118 0.38 9.20 11.34
C ASP A 118 -0.14 10.46 10.63
N LEU A 119 0.55 10.91 9.57
CA LEU A 119 0.10 12.01 8.73
C LEU A 119 -1.27 11.73 8.11
N LEU A 120 -1.50 10.52 7.58
CA LEU A 120 -2.79 10.15 6.98
C LEU A 120 -3.94 10.23 8.01
N TYR A 121 -3.70 9.84 9.27
CA TYR A 121 -4.70 10.00 10.33
C TYR A 121 -4.92 11.46 10.73
N GLN A 122 -3.86 12.27 10.78
CA GLN A 122 -3.99 13.71 11.05
C GLN A 122 -4.79 14.40 9.95
N GLN A 123 -4.48 14.12 8.69
CA GLN A 123 -5.23 14.57 7.52
C GLN A 123 -6.69 14.11 7.59
N ALA A 124 -6.93 12.86 7.98
CA ALA A 124 -8.29 12.35 8.11
C ALA A 124 -9.10 13.10 9.17
N LYS A 125 -8.47 13.42 10.31
CA LYS A 125 -9.08 14.24 11.35
C LYS A 125 -9.39 15.65 10.84
N GLN A 126 -8.42 16.31 10.19
CA GLN A 126 -8.61 17.67 9.65
C GLN A 126 -9.73 17.73 8.61
N TRP A 127 -9.83 16.70 7.76
CA TRP A 127 -10.92 16.58 6.78
C TRP A 127 -12.29 16.47 7.46
N LEU A 128 -12.41 15.65 8.52
CA LEU A 128 -13.64 15.57 9.32
C LEU A 128 -13.99 16.88 10.02
N GLU A 129 -13.01 17.74 10.29
CA GLU A 129 -13.19 19.08 10.86
C GLU A 129 -13.53 20.13 9.77
N GLY A 130 -13.71 19.72 8.51
CA GLY A 130 -14.08 20.60 7.39
C GLY A 130 -12.92 21.29 6.71
N THR A 131 -11.67 20.86 6.97
CA THR A 131 -10.49 21.38 6.27
C THR A 131 -10.37 20.71 4.90
N GLU A 132 -10.15 21.49 3.84
CA GLU A 132 -9.75 20.93 2.54
C GLU A 132 -8.34 20.35 2.64
N ILE A 133 -8.22 19.05 2.33
CA ILE A 133 -6.94 18.33 2.33
C ILE A 133 -6.59 17.92 0.91
N ASN A 134 -5.40 18.31 0.45
CA ASN A 134 -4.83 17.76 -0.76
C ASN A 134 -3.92 16.58 -0.38
N PHE A 135 -4.37 15.37 -0.73
CA PHE A 135 -3.74 14.11 -0.35
C PHE A 135 -2.72 13.59 -1.37
#